data_AF-A0A973F691-F1
#
_entry.id   AF-A0A973F691-F1
#
_cell.length_a   1.000
_cell.length_b   1.000
_cell.length_c   1.000
_cell.angle_alpha   90.00
_cell.angle_beta   90.00
_cell.angle_gamma   90.00
#
_symmetry.space_group_name_H-M   'P 1'
#
loop_
_entity.id
_entity.type
_entity.pdbx_description
1 polymer ?
#
loop_
_entity_poly.entity_id
_entity_poly.type
_entity_poly.pdbx_seq_one_letter_code
_entity_poly.pdbx_strand_id
1 'polypeptide(L)'
;MPQQPPPPGDKFKSGNTPTTQIGYVNKNKQEVLGTRGKSGNLPGQKSYKVRCLSENSEGKVCRNIYGANGCDLHIRKCTKCQGG
;
A
#
# COMPACT_ATOMS: atom_id res chain seq x y z
N MET A 1 15.03 -2.99 -13.30
CA MET A 1 15.64 -2.65 -12.00
C MET A 1 15.37 -3.79 -11.04
N PRO A 2 16.38 -4.44 -10.43
CA PRO A 2 16.13 -5.57 -9.54
C PRO A 2 15.47 -5.06 -8.25
N GLN A 3 14.25 -5.52 -8.00
CA GLN A 3 13.49 -5.21 -6.79
C GLN A 3 14.11 -5.99 -5.62
N GLN A 4 14.55 -5.28 -4.58
CA GLN A 4 15.15 -5.88 -3.39
C GLN A 4 14.15 -6.82 -2.68
N PRO A 5 14.58 -7.98 -2.18
CA PRO A 5 13.71 -8.88 -1.43
C PRO A 5 13.28 -8.24 -0.09
N PRO A 6 12.03 -8.43 0.36
CA PRO A 6 11.55 -7.87 1.62
C PRO A 6 12.28 -8.49 2.82
N PRO A 7 12.52 -7.71 3.90
CA PRO A 7 13.24 -8.18 5.08
C PRO A 7 12.48 -9.28 5.84
N PRO A 8 13.17 -10.21 6.50
CA PRO A 8 12.56 -11.36 7.17
C PRO A 8 11.97 -10.94 8.53
N GLY A 9 10.65 -11.12 8.72
CA GLY A 9 10.04 -10.92 10.04
C GLY A 9 8.53 -11.12 10.13
N ASP A 10 7.77 -10.81 9.08
CA ASP A 10 6.34 -11.13 8.97
C ASP A 10 6.03 -11.13 7.48
N LYS A 11 5.95 -12.31 6.84
CA LYS A 11 5.97 -12.43 5.37
C LYS A 11 4.68 -11.88 4.75
N PHE A 12 4.63 -10.57 4.48
CA PHE A 12 3.64 -9.98 3.59
C PHE A 12 3.79 -10.64 2.21
N LYS A 13 2.67 -11.08 1.64
CA LYS A 13 2.56 -11.70 0.34
C LYS A 13 2.26 -10.64 -0.71
N SER A 14 2.84 -10.79 -1.89
CA SER A 14 2.46 -10.00 -3.06
C SER A 14 1.08 -10.44 -3.55
N GLY A 15 0.28 -9.50 -4.06
CA GLY A 15 -0.94 -9.84 -4.77
C GLY A 15 -0.66 -10.30 -6.20
N ASN A 16 -1.68 -10.84 -6.86
CA ASN A 16 -1.57 -11.42 -8.20
C ASN A 16 -1.89 -10.41 -9.33
N THR A 17 -2.28 -9.18 -9.00
CA THR A 17 -2.57 -8.13 -10.00
C THR A 17 -1.49 -7.04 -9.95
N PRO A 18 -1.25 -6.30 -11.05
CA PRO A 18 -0.21 -5.27 -11.11
C PRO A 18 -0.30 -4.23 -9.99
N THR A 19 -1.52 -3.90 -9.54
CA THR A 19 -1.80 -2.88 -8.52
C THR A 19 -1.74 -3.40 -7.08
N THR A 20 -1.62 -4.71 -6.90
CA THR A 20 -1.55 -5.38 -5.58
C THR A 20 -0.17 -5.97 -5.29
N GLN A 21 0.77 -5.82 -6.22
CA GLN A 21 2.13 -6.29 -6.06
C GLN A 21 2.91 -5.46 -5.04
N ILE A 22 3.77 -6.12 -4.26
CA ILE A 22 4.70 -5.43 -3.37
C ILE A 22 5.58 -4.48 -4.21
N GLY A 23 5.73 -3.24 -3.75
CA GLY A 23 6.48 -2.20 -4.44
C GLY A 23 5.66 -1.41 -5.47
N TYR A 24 4.41 -1.80 -5.74
CA TYR A 24 3.51 -0.97 -6.57
C TYR A 24 3.29 0.39 -5.89
N VAL A 25 3.55 1.47 -6.63
CA VAL A 25 3.29 2.84 -6.19
C VAL A 25 2.20 3.44 -7.07
N ASN A 26 1.10 3.86 -6.46
CA ASN A 26 0.01 4.50 -7.20
C ASN A 26 0.30 5.98 -7.54
N LYS A 27 -0.57 6.60 -8.35
CA LYS A 27 -0.45 8.03 -8.75
C LYS A 27 -0.43 9.02 -7.58
N ASN A 28 -0.98 8.61 -6.43
CA ASN A 28 -1.08 9.43 -5.23
C ASN A 28 0.12 9.21 -4.29
N LYS A 29 1.17 8.46 -4.69
CA LYS A 29 2.38 8.15 -3.90
C LYS A 29 2.11 7.18 -2.75
N GLN A 30 1.33 6.12 -2.98
CA GLN A 30 1.13 5.04 -2.01
C GLN A 30 1.82 3.78 -2.46
N GLU A 31 2.75 3.31 -1.66
CA GLU A 31 3.49 2.07 -1.86
C GLU A 31 2.79 0.89 -1.20
N VAL A 32 2.59 -0.18 -1.95
CA VAL A 32 2.07 -1.45 -1.45
C VAL A 32 3.19 -2.25 -0.80
N LEU A 33 3.03 -2.56 0.48
CA LEU A 33 3.94 -3.41 1.26
C LEU A 33 3.50 -4.88 1.29
N GLY A 34 2.36 -5.20 0.68
CA GLY A 34 1.81 -6.56 0.54
C GLY A 34 0.66 -6.88 1.49
N THR A 35 0.20 -8.13 1.49
CA THR A 35 -0.95 -8.59 2.27
C THR A 35 -0.60 -9.76 3.19
N ARG A 36 -1.28 -9.89 4.33
CA ARG A 36 -1.25 -11.11 5.15
C ARG A 36 -2.30 -12.15 4.71
N GLY A 37 -3.01 -11.90 3.60
CA GLY A 37 -4.13 -12.73 3.15
C GLY A 37 -5.42 -12.54 3.96
N LYS A 38 -5.45 -11.57 4.88
CA LYS A 38 -6.65 -11.21 5.63
C LYS A 38 -7.72 -10.63 4.70
N SER A 39 -8.97 -10.97 4.98
CA SER A 39 -10.12 -10.40 4.26
C SER A 39 -10.12 -8.87 4.39
N GLY A 40 -10.52 -8.21 3.32
CA GLY A 40 -10.86 -6.79 3.29
C GLY A 40 -12.27 -6.54 3.82
N ASN A 41 -12.67 -5.28 3.78
CA ASN A 41 -14.03 -4.88 4.15
C ASN A 41 -15.06 -5.19 3.04
N LEU A 42 -14.59 -5.40 1.82
CA LEU A 42 -15.43 -5.75 0.67
C LEU A 42 -15.42 -7.25 0.41
N PRO A 43 -16.57 -7.84 -0.02
CA PRO A 43 -16.65 -9.25 -0.37
C PRO A 43 -15.56 -9.65 -1.37
N GLY A 44 -14.83 -10.73 -1.06
CA GLY A 44 -13.77 -11.27 -1.92
C GLY A 44 -12.47 -10.46 -1.97
N GLN A 45 -12.40 -9.29 -1.34
CA GLN A 45 -11.18 -8.49 -1.32
C GLN A 45 -10.22 -8.93 -0.21
N LYS A 46 -8.92 -8.66 -0.42
CA LYS A 46 -7.87 -8.81 0.59
C LYS A 46 -7.40 -7.45 1.08
N SER A 47 -7.01 -7.40 2.34
CA SER A 47 -6.41 -6.23 2.98
C SER A 47 -4.91 -6.17 2.69
N TYR A 48 -4.45 -5.06 2.13
CA TYR A 48 -3.04 -4.79 1.85
C TYR A 48 -2.51 -3.70 2.77
N LYS A 49 -1.28 -3.88 3.24
CA LYS A 49 -0.51 -2.87 3.95
C LYS A 49 0.04 -1.88 2.94
N VAL A 50 -0.20 -0.61 3.18
CA VAL A 50 0.18 0.49 2.31
C VAL A 50 0.95 1.52 3.11
N ARG A 51 1.98 2.12 2.49
CA ARG A 51 2.76 3.23 3.04
C ARG A 51 2.61 4.46 2.17
N CYS A 52 2.32 5.61 2.78
CA CYS A 52 2.33 6.87 2.06
C CYS A 52 3.76 7.41 1.90
N LEU A 53 4.11 7.79 0.67
CA LEU A 53 5.37 8.43 0.28
C LEU A 53 5.17 9.89 -0.15
N SER A 54 3.96 10.45 0.02
CA SER A 54 3.70 11.86 -0.27
C SER A 54 4.37 12.74 0.78
N GLU A 55 4.87 13.89 0.33
CA GLU A 55 5.30 14.99 1.19
C GLU A 55 4.08 15.78 1.65
N ASN A 56 4.12 16.30 2.88
CA ASN A 56 3.15 17.24 3.40
C ASN A 56 3.58 18.70 3.11
N SER A 57 2.73 19.66 3.44
CA SER A 57 3.00 21.10 3.24
C SER A 57 4.24 21.63 3.98
N GLU A 58 4.77 20.87 4.94
CA GLU A 58 5.96 21.21 5.72
C GLU A 58 7.24 20.58 5.12
N GLY A 59 7.16 19.96 3.94
CA GLY A 59 8.30 19.28 3.29
C GLY A 59 8.68 17.95 3.94
N LYS A 60 7.80 17.36 4.78
CA LYS A 60 8.04 16.09 5.46
C LYS A 60 7.30 14.94 4.76
N VAL A 61 7.99 13.84 4.52
CA VAL A 61 7.37 12.61 4.01
C VAL A 61 6.40 12.04 5.05
N CYS A 62 5.13 11.86 4.66
CA CYS A 62 4.04 11.43 5.54
C CYS A 62 4.32 10.08 6.23
N ARG A 63 4.78 9.07 5.48
CA ARG A 63 5.14 7.72 5.97
C ARG A 63 4.02 6.98 6.72
N ASN A 64 2.78 7.48 6.70
CA ASN A 64 1.66 6.81 7.36
C ASN A 64 1.43 5.41 6.78
N ILE A 65 1.25 4.43 7.65
CA ILE A 65 1.01 3.03 7.29
C ILE A 65 -0.43 2.68 7.62
N TYR A 66 -1.15 2.10 6.66
CA TYR A 66 -2.56 1.75 6.83
C TYR A 66 -2.97 0.57 5.94
N GLY A 67 -4.16 0.02 6.22
CA GLY A 67 -4.78 -1.03 5.41
C GLY A 67 -5.67 -0.47 4.31
N ALA A 68 -5.67 -1.09 3.14
CA ALA A 68 -6.61 -0.81 2.05
C ALA A 68 -7.02 -2.09 1.31
N ASN A 69 -8.21 -2.10 0.71
CA ASN A 69 -8.62 -3.23 -0.12
C ASN A 69 -7.85 -3.23 -1.44
N GLY A 70 -7.62 -4.41 -2.01
CA GLY A 70 -6.92 -4.56 -3.29
C GLY A 70 -7.52 -3.74 -4.44
N CYS A 71 -8.85 -3.68 -4.53
CA CYS A 71 -9.56 -2.87 -5.52
C CYS A 71 -9.26 -1.37 -5.43
N ASP A 72 -8.94 -0.85 -4.25
CA ASP A 72 -8.77 0.58 -4.03
C ASP A 72 -7.35 1.06 -4.32
N LEU A 73 -6.35 0.15 -4.32
CA LEU A 73 -4.92 0.52 -4.29
C LEU A 73 -4.50 1.47 -5.42
N HIS A 74 -5.07 1.33 -6.61
CA HIS A 74 -4.74 2.13 -7.78
C HIS A 74 -5.17 3.61 -7.68
N ILE A 75 -6.17 3.92 -6.84
CA ILE A 75 -6.72 5.28 -6.65
C ILE A 75 -6.72 5.75 -5.19
N ARG A 76 -6.35 4.88 -4.23
CA ARG A 76 -6.35 5.18 -2.80
C ARG A 76 -5.57 6.46 -2.55
N LYS A 77 -6.07 7.30 -1.63
CA LYS A 77 -5.37 8.47 -1.09
C LYS A 77 -4.92 8.18 0.34
N CYS A 78 -3.93 8.92 0.82
CA CYS A 78 -3.52 8.84 2.21
C CYS A 78 -4.56 9.49 3.15
N THR A 79 -4.97 8.75 4.18
CA THR A 79 -5.90 9.23 5.22
C THR A 79 -5.33 10.34 6.11
N LYS A 80 -4.00 10.54 6.11
CA LYS A 80 -3.32 11.54 6.95
C LYS A 80 -3.03 12.86 6.22
N CYS A 81 -2.63 12.82 4.95
CA CYS A 81 -2.16 14.02 4.24
C CYS A 81 -2.91 14.33 2.93
N GLN A 82 -3.80 13.46 2.46
CA GLN A 82 -4.52 13.63 1.19
C GLN A 82 -6.05 13.53 1.34
N GLY A 83 -6.56 13.44 2.57
CA GLY A 83 -8.00 13.34 2.87
C GLY A 83 -8.66 12.04 2.38
N GLY A 84 -7.90 10.93 2.33
CA GLY A 84 -8.38 9.62 1.86
C GLY A 84 -9.13 8.78 2.90
#